data_AF-A0AAN8BLY4-F1
#
_entry.id   AF-A0AAN8BLY4-F1
#
_cell.length_a   1.000
_cell.length_b   1.000
_cell.length_c   1.000
_cell.angle_alpha   90.00
_cell.angle_beta   90.00
_cell.angle_gamma   90.00
#
_symmetry.space_group_name_H-M   'P 1'
#
loop_
_entity.id
_entity.type
_entity.pdbx_description
1 polymer ?
#
loop_
_entity_poly.entity_id
_entity_poly.type
_entity_poly.pdbx_seq_one_letter_code
_entity_poly.pdbx_strand_id
1 'polypeptide(L)'
;MWLFPSPPRPVLPPSSSSSSSSSSRRSSGRNHGVHELSACEQLVVELVRHDDSWPFIKLVSRTQVPDYYDIVKSPIALSTIREKVNTCEYQTAGEFVTDMELMFSNCLQYNPRHTNEAKAGTRLQLFFHAELIRLGLSEHSRLGQSERSPAPPAKRSRQ
;
A
#
# COMPACT_ATOMS: atom_id res chain seq x y z
N MET A 1 -10.44 -9.40 -36.78
CA MET A 1 -9.44 -9.13 -37.82
C MET A 1 -10.01 -8.07 -38.76
N TRP A 2 -9.63 -6.81 -38.58
CA TRP A 2 -9.87 -5.72 -39.53
C TRP A 2 -8.71 -4.74 -39.41
N LEU A 3 -7.76 -4.86 -40.35
CA LEU A 3 -6.58 -4.02 -40.48
C LEU A 3 -6.88 -2.96 -41.54
N PHE A 4 -6.78 -1.68 -41.18
CA PHE A 4 -6.57 -0.61 -42.16
C PHE A 4 -5.29 0.17 -41.81
N PRO A 5 -4.49 0.54 -42.83
CA PRO A 5 -3.11 0.98 -42.67
C PRO A 5 -3.00 2.44 -42.22
N SER A 6 -2.02 2.71 -41.35
CA SER A 6 -1.66 4.05 -40.88
C SER A 6 -0.82 4.82 -41.91
N PRO A 7 -0.94 6.17 -41.97
CA PRO A 7 -0.15 7.01 -42.88
C PRO A 7 1.33 7.14 -42.44
N PRO A 8 2.27 7.42 -43.38
CA PRO A 8 3.69 7.54 -43.09
C PRO A 8 4.04 8.82 -42.30
N ARG A 9 5.03 8.70 -41.41
CA ARG A 9 5.50 9.80 -40.54
C ARG A 9 6.50 10.72 -41.27
N PRO A 10 6.51 12.04 -40.97
CA PRO A 10 7.56 12.95 -41.43
C PRO A 10 8.92 12.67 -40.75
N VAL A 11 10.00 12.75 -41.53
CA VAL A 11 11.39 12.63 -41.05
C VAL A 11 11.94 14.02 -40.75
N LEU A 12 12.48 14.23 -39.55
CA LEU A 12 13.15 15.48 -39.13
C LEU A 12 14.70 15.32 -39.15
N PRO A 13 15.46 16.39 -39.44
CA PRO A 13 16.93 16.36 -39.50
C PRO A 13 17.61 16.42 -38.11
N PRO A 14 18.92 16.08 -38.01
CA PRO A 14 19.63 16.02 -36.74
C PRO A 14 20.21 17.39 -36.32
N SER A 15 20.10 17.73 -35.04
CA SER A 15 20.75 18.90 -34.43
C SER A 15 21.76 18.44 -33.37
N SER A 16 22.98 18.94 -33.49
CA SER A 16 24.13 18.60 -32.66
C SER A 16 24.14 19.31 -31.30
N SER A 17 24.66 18.59 -30.29
CA SER A 17 25.35 19.05 -29.08
C SER A 17 24.63 19.97 -28.09
N SER A 18 24.27 19.41 -26.94
CA SER A 18 24.79 19.91 -25.65
C SER A 18 24.80 18.79 -24.62
N SER A 19 25.98 18.61 -24.04
CA SER A 19 26.31 17.68 -22.97
C SER A 19 25.55 18.01 -21.69
N SER A 20 24.75 17.08 -21.20
CA SER A 20 24.54 16.91 -19.76
C SER A 20 24.34 15.42 -19.46
N SER A 21 25.45 14.70 -19.35
CA SER A 21 25.50 13.42 -18.67
C SER A 21 25.20 13.64 -17.18
N SER A 22 23.93 13.74 -16.82
CA SER A 22 23.47 13.62 -15.44
C SER A 22 23.55 12.15 -15.04
N SER A 23 24.76 11.78 -14.69
CA SER A 23 25.15 10.50 -14.09
C SER A 23 24.11 10.05 -13.09
N SER A 24 23.44 8.96 -13.44
CA SER A 24 22.40 8.31 -12.66
C SER A 24 22.93 7.92 -11.29
N ARG A 25 22.64 8.73 -10.26
CA ARG A 25 22.74 8.28 -8.86
C ARG A 25 21.43 7.61 -8.46
N ARG A 26 21.06 6.52 -9.15
CA ARG A 26 19.98 5.61 -8.73
C ARG A 26 20.62 4.40 -8.04
N SER A 27 21.35 4.64 -6.95
CA SER A 27 21.90 3.57 -6.12
C SER A 27 21.14 3.40 -4.80
N SER A 28 20.50 4.45 -4.28
CA SER A 28 19.86 4.40 -2.96
C SER A 28 18.49 3.71 -2.95
N GLY A 29 17.72 3.80 -4.04
CA GLY A 29 16.37 3.23 -4.10
C GLY A 29 16.33 1.71 -4.03
N ARG A 30 17.39 1.02 -4.50
CA ARG A 30 17.45 -0.45 -4.52
C ARG A 30 17.73 -1.04 -3.15
N ASN A 31 18.55 -0.37 -2.34
CA ASN A 31 18.80 -0.77 -0.96
C ASN A 31 17.60 -0.43 -0.06
N HIS A 32 16.98 0.73 -0.28
CA HIS A 32 15.78 1.16 0.45
C HIS A 32 14.62 0.16 0.33
N GLY A 33 14.30 -0.30 -0.89
CA GLY A 33 13.22 -1.28 -1.09
C GLY A 33 13.46 -2.64 -0.42
N VAL A 34 14.72 -3.09 -0.32
CA VAL A 34 15.05 -4.34 0.40
C VAL A 34 14.84 -4.18 1.91
N HIS A 35 15.19 -3.00 2.46
CA HIS A 35 14.92 -2.69 3.87
C HIS A 35 13.42 -2.60 4.17
N GLU A 36 12.62 -2.05 3.26
CA GLU A 36 11.16 -1.98 3.41
C GLU A 36 10.51 -3.36 3.42
N LEU A 37 10.89 -4.26 2.50
CA LEU A 37 10.32 -5.61 2.45
C LEU A 37 10.70 -6.43 3.68
N SER A 38 11.92 -6.27 4.20
CA SER A 38 12.34 -6.89 5.46
C SER A 38 11.52 -6.37 6.65
N ALA A 39 11.21 -5.07 6.67
CA ALA A 39 10.34 -4.49 7.70
C ALA A 39 8.88 -4.97 7.57
N CYS A 40 8.36 -5.13 6.35
CA CYS A 40 7.04 -5.75 6.12
C CYS A 40 7.00 -7.19 6.65
N GLU A 41 8.02 -8.00 6.37
CA GLU A 41 8.12 -9.36 6.88
C GLU A 41 8.13 -9.39 8.42
N GLN A 42 8.94 -8.54 9.05
CA GLN A 42 8.99 -8.41 10.50
C GLN A 42 7.61 -8.04 11.08
N LEU A 43 6.93 -7.07 10.48
CA LEU A 43 5.61 -6.64 10.94
C LEU A 43 4.57 -7.76 10.86
N VAL A 44 4.59 -8.56 9.78
CA VAL A 44 3.71 -9.73 9.66
C VAL A 44 3.98 -10.73 10.80
N VAL A 45 5.24 -10.99 11.13
CA VAL A 45 5.61 -11.89 12.22
C VAL A 45 5.09 -11.37 13.57
N GLU A 46 5.25 -10.07 13.83
CA GLU A 46 4.77 -9.43 15.06
C GLU A 46 3.24 -9.49 15.16
N LEU A 47 2.52 -9.22 14.06
CA LEU A 47 1.06 -9.32 14.01
C LEU A 47 0.57 -10.74 14.27
N VAL A 48 1.19 -11.76 13.65
CA VAL A 48 0.80 -13.17 13.84
C VAL A 48 1.01 -13.62 15.28
N ARG A 49 1.97 -13.03 16.01
CA ARG A 49 2.24 -13.35 17.41
C ARG A 49 1.37 -12.59 18.40
N HIS A 50 0.62 -11.58 17.95
CA HIS A 50 -0.25 -10.78 18.80
C HIS A 50 -1.49 -11.59 19.22
N ASP A 51 -1.92 -11.45 20.48
CA ASP A 51 -3.04 -12.23 21.05
C ASP A 51 -4.36 -12.01 20.29
N ASP A 52 -4.55 -10.83 19.71
CA ASP A 52 -5.74 -10.46 18.93
C ASP A 52 -5.71 -10.87 17.44
N SER A 53 -4.70 -11.64 17.02
CA SER A 53 -4.52 -12.05 15.62
C SER A 53 -5.42 -13.20 15.17
N TRP A 54 -6.05 -13.91 16.11
CA TRP A 54 -6.82 -15.12 15.85
C TRP A 54 -7.90 -15.01 14.75
N PRO A 55 -8.62 -13.88 14.54
CA PRO A 55 -9.60 -13.77 13.44
C PRO A 55 -8.96 -13.66 12.05
N PHE A 56 -7.66 -13.38 11.99
CA PHE A 56 -6.97 -12.94 10.77
C PHE A 56 -5.97 -13.96 10.23
N ILE A 57 -5.75 -15.09 10.92
CA ILE A 57 -4.70 -16.05 10.55
C ILE A 57 -4.97 -16.71 9.19
N LYS A 58 -6.22 -17.11 8.92
CA LYS A 58 -6.65 -17.77 7.68
C LYS A 58 -7.94 -17.15 7.14
N LEU A 59 -8.18 -17.36 5.86
CA LEU A 59 -9.47 -17.02 5.25
C LEU A 59 -10.61 -17.75 5.95
N VAL A 60 -11.75 -17.05 6.08
CA VAL A 60 -12.98 -17.60 6.66
C VAL A 60 -13.50 -18.72 5.76
N SER A 61 -13.79 -19.89 6.31
CA SER A 61 -14.34 -20.99 5.52
C SER A 61 -15.79 -20.73 5.13
N ARG A 62 -16.11 -20.81 3.83
CA ARG A 62 -17.49 -20.72 3.34
C ARG A 62 -18.40 -21.79 3.95
N THR A 63 -17.87 -22.96 4.30
CA THR A 63 -18.68 -24.02 4.93
C THR A 63 -19.05 -23.69 6.37
N GLN A 64 -18.23 -22.89 7.07
CA GLN A 64 -18.47 -22.48 8.45
C GLN A 64 -19.29 -21.19 8.52
N VAL A 65 -19.08 -20.29 7.55
CA VAL A 65 -19.73 -18.98 7.45
C VAL A 65 -20.26 -18.79 6.02
N PRO A 66 -21.48 -19.28 5.74
CA PRO A 66 -22.00 -19.37 4.36
C PRO A 66 -22.14 -18.03 3.63
N ASP A 67 -22.51 -16.97 4.35
CA ASP A 67 -22.81 -15.65 3.82
C ASP A 67 -21.60 -14.71 3.73
N TYR A 68 -20.44 -15.12 4.26
CA TYR A 68 -19.25 -14.26 4.38
C TYR A 68 -18.84 -13.63 3.05
N TYR A 69 -18.75 -14.44 2.00
CA TYR A 69 -18.31 -14.02 0.66
C TYR A 69 -19.40 -13.32 -0.15
N ASP A 70 -20.64 -13.29 0.34
CA ASP A 70 -21.70 -12.50 -0.25
C ASP A 70 -21.63 -11.04 0.25
N ILE A 71 -20.99 -10.83 1.41
CA ILE A 71 -20.76 -9.51 2.02
C ILE A 71 -19.35 -9.01 1.69
N VAL A 72 -18.32 -9.79 2.01
CA VAL A 72 -16.91 -9.46 1.80
C VAL A 72 -16.48 -9.83 0.38
N LYS A 73 -16.13 -8.82 -0.42
CA LYS A 73 -15.84 -8.99 -1.86
C LYS A 73 -14.39 -9.32 -2.18
N SER A 74 -13.46 -8.83 -1.36
CA SER A 74 -12.02 -9.04 -1.53
C SER A 74 -11.44 -9.67 -0.26
N PRO A 75 -11.71 -10.96 -0.01
CA PRO A 75 -11.27 -11.65 1.19
C PRO A 75 -9.74 -11.77 1.21
N ILE A 76 -9.14 -11.48 2.37
CA ILE A 76 -7.69 -11.55 2.60
C ILE A 76 -7.42 -11.89 4.07
N ALA A 77 -6.27 -12.50 4.35
CA ALA A 77 -5.84 -12.89 5.69
C ALA A 77 -4.31 -12.75 5.83
N LEU A 78 -3.81 -12.80 7.06
CA LEU A 78 -2.38 -12.73 7.37
C LEU A 78 -1.57 -13.83 6.68
N SER A 79 -2.13 -15.04 6.52
CA SER A 79 -1.46 -16.11 5.76
C SER A 79 -1.23 -15.72 4.29
N THR A 80 -2.23 -15.13 3.63
CA THR A 80 -2.11 -14.63 2.25
C THR A 80 -1.12 -13.47 2.16
N ILE A 81 -1.20 -12.50 3.08
CA ILE A 81 -0.28 -11.35 3.08
C ILE A 81 1.15 -11.81 3.31
N ARG A 82 1.36 -12.75 4.24
CA ARG A 82 2.68 -13.36 4.50
C ARG A 82 3.23 -14.05 3.26
N GLU A 83 2.40 -14.80 2.55
CA GLU A 83 2.80 -15.45 1.29
C GLU A 83 3.24 -14.41 0.27
N LYS A 84 2.44 -13.36 0.05
CA LYS A 84 2.77 -12.25 -0.87
C LYS A 84 4.08 -11.53 -0.53
N VAL A 85 4.39 -11.34 0.76
CA VAL A 85 5.69 -10.81 1.19
C VAL A 85 6.82 -11.77 0.80
N ASN A 86 6.67 -13.05 1.12
CA ASN A 86 7.70 -14.07 0.88
C ASN A 86 7.96 -14.32 -0.62
N THR A 87 6.94 -14.18 -1.46
CA THR A 87 7.02 -14.32 -2.92
C THR A 87 7.39 -13.02 -3.63
N CYS A 88 7.67 -11.94 -2.86
CA CYS A 88 7.99 -10.61 -3.38
C CYS A 88 6.92 -10.05 -4.34
N GLU A 89 5.65 -10.32 -4.06
CA GLU A 89 4.51 -9.82 -4.84
C GLU A 89 4.18 -8.35 -4.56
N TYR A 90 4.70 -7.78 -3.48
CA TYR A 90 4.59 -6.35 -3.20
C TYR A 90 5.78 -5.60 -3.80
N GLN A 91 5.51 -4.62 -4.66
CA GLN A 91 6.54 -3.74 -5.23
C GLN A 91 6.88 -2.58 -4.29
N THR A 92 5.95 -2.20 -3.42
CA THR A 92 6.11 -1.11 -2.45
C THR A 92 5.50 -1.46 -1.11
N ALA A 93 6.00 -0.85 -0.03
CA ALA A 93 5.38 -0.95 1.29
C ALA A 93 3.91 -0.46 1.30
N GLY A 94 3.55 0.47 0.40
CA GLY A 94 2.18 0.97 0.28
C GLY A 94 1.17 -0.09 -0.15
N GLU A 95 1.56 -1.01 -1.02
CA GLU A 95 0.70 -2.13 -1.44
C GLU A 95 0.46 -3.11 -0.29
N PHE A 96 1.51 -3.41 0.48
CA PHE A 96 1.41 -4.20 1.71
C PHE A 96 0.46 -3.56 2.73
N VAL A 97 0.60 -2.25 2.97
CA VAL A 97 -0.29 -1.51 3.89
C VAL A 97 -1.73 -1.55 3.40
N THR A 98 -1.95 -1.41 2.09
CA THR A 98 -3.29 -1.45 1.49
C THR A 98 -4.00 -2.78 1.78
N ASP A 99 -3.28 -3.90 1.65
CA ASP A 99 -3.82 -5.24 1.95
C ASP A 99 -4.11 -5.44 3.45
N MET A 100 -3.26 -4.89 4.32
CA MET A 100 -3.51 -4.89 5.77
C MET A 100 -4.78 -4.09 6.12
N GLU A 101 -4.94 -2.89 5.56
CA GLU A 101 -6.15 -2.07 5.76
C GLU A 101 -7.40 -2.76 5.21
N LEU A 102 -7.31 -3.42 4.05
CA LEU A 102 -8.40 -4.21 3.49
C LEU A 102 -8.80 -5.34 4.44
N MET A 103 -7.84 -6.05 5.03
CA MET A 103 -8.08 -7.11 6.00
C MET A 103 -8.87 -6.60 7.21
N PHE A 104 -8.47 -5.47 7.80
CA PHE A 104 -9.19 -4.86 8.93
C PHE A 104 -10.57 -4.33 8.51
N SER A 105 -10.67 -3.71 7.33
CA SER A 105 -11.93 -3.22 6.78
C SER A 105 -12.95 -4.34 6.60
N ASN A 106 -12.54 -5.47 6.00
CA ASN A 106 -13.38 -6.65 5.84
C ASN A 106 -13.89 -7.18 7.18
N CYS A 107 -13.02 -7.21 8.20
CA CYS A 107 -13.41 -7.63 9.54
C CYS A 107 -14.49 -6.72 10.13
N LEU A 108 -14.33 -5.40 10.04
CA LEU A 108 -15.29 -4.44 10.59
C LEU A 108 -16.57 -4.30 9.73
N GLN A 109 -16.50 -4.64 8.45
CA GLN A 109 -17.65 -4.71 7.56
C GLN A 109 -18.55 -5.90 7.92
N TYR A 110 -17.95 -7.08 8.12
CA TYR A 110 -18.71 -8.30 8.39
C TYR A 110 -19.14 -8.39 9.87
N ASN A 111 -18.25 -8.04 10.80
CA ASN A 111 -18.48 -8.26 12.23
C ASN A 111 -19.04 -7.01 12.92
N PRO A 112 -20.21 -7.08 13.57
CA PRO A 112 -20.74 -5.99 14.38
C PRO A 112 -19.78 -5.56 15.49
N ARG A 113 -19.74 -4.26 15.83
CA ARG A 113 -18.77 -3.66 16.77
C ARG A 113 -18.71 -4.30 18.17
N HIS A 114 -19.78 -4.95 18.62
CA HIS A 114 -19.85 -5.57 19.95
C HIS A 114 -19.24 -6.98 20.01
N THR A 115 -18.98 -7.59 18.86
CA THR A 115 -18.37 -8.93 18.74
C THR A 115 -16.91 -8.95 19.19
N ASN A 116 -16.39 -10.14 19.48
CA ASN A 116 -15.01 -10.30 19.94
C ASN A 116 -14.03 -10.08 18.78
N GLU A 117 -14.41 -10.51 17.58
CA GLU A 117 -13.70 -10.35 16.31
C GLU A 117 -13.47 -8.87 16.01
N ALA A 118 -14.52 -8.03 16.06
CA ALA A 118 -14.42 -6.61 15.80
C ALA A 118 -13.56 -5.88 16.86
N LYS A 119 -13.68 -6.27 18.13
CA LYS A 119 -12.86 -5.73 19.21
C LYS A 119 -11.39 -6.11 19.07
N ALA A 120 -11.10 -7.37 18.74
CA ALA A 120 -9.75 -7.86 18.47
C ALA A 120 -9.14 -7.15 17.25
N GLY A 121 -9.90 -7.03 16.15
CA GLY A 121 -9.50 -6.30 14.96
C GLY A 121 -9.16 -4.84 15.23
N THR A 122 -9.95 -4.15 16.05
CA THR A 122 -9.67 -2.76 16.44
C THR A 122 -8.33 -2.65 17.20
N ARG A 123 -8.07 -3.54 18.16
CA ARG A 123 -6.81 -3.53 18.93
C ARG A 123 -5.61 -3.88 18.06
N LEU A 124 -5.74 -4.90 17.21
CA LEU A 124 -4.69 -5.31 16.29
C LEU A 124 -4.37 -4.23 15.24
N GLN A 125 -5.38 -3.51 14.74
CA GLN A 125 -5.18 -2.39 13.81
C GLN A 125 -4.44 -1.22 14.49
N LEU A 126 -4.77 -0.91 15.75
CA LEU A 126 -4.03 0.10 16.52
C LEU A 126 -2.56 -0.30 16.71
N PHE A 127 -2.31 -1.57 17.06
CA PHE A 127 -0.95 -2.11 17.15
C PHE A 127 -0.22 -2.00 15.79
N PHE A 128 -0.86 -2.43 14.70
CA PHE A 128 -0.32 -2.31 13.34
C PHE A 128 0.13 -0.90 13.00
N HIS A 129 -0.69 0.11 13.26
CA HIS A 129 -0.32 1.51 12.99
C HIS A 129 0.86 2.01 13.84
N ALA A 130 0.94 1.60 15.11
CA ALA A 130 2.09 1.93 15.95
C ALA A 130 3.38 1.33 15.39
N GLU A 131 3.32 0.08 14.95
CA GLU A 131 4.47 -0.62 14.38
C GLU A 131 4.87 -0.11 12.99
N LEU A 132 3.91 0.34 12.16
CA LEU A 132 4.21 1.02 10.90
C LEU A 132 5.08 2.26 11.11
N ILE A 133 4.78 3.05 12.15
CA ILE A 133 5.56 4.24 12.49
C ILE A 133 6.93 3.83 13.04
N ARG A 134 6.97 2.84 13.96
CA ARG A 134 8.23 2.35 14.55
C ARG A 134 9.20 1.82 13.49
N LEU A 135 8.69 1.15 12.46
CA LEU A 135 9.47 0.57 11.38
C LEU A 135 9.75 1.55 10.23
N GLY A 136 9.23 2.79 10.29
CA GLY A 136 9.46 3.80 9.26
C GLY A 136 8.72 3.53 7.94
N LEU A 137 7.67 2.70 7.96
CA LEU A 137 6.87 2.34 6.79
C LEU A 137 5.80 3.40 6.44
N SER A 138 5.57 4.39 7.31
CA SER A 138 4.51 5.40 7.19
C SER A 138 4.77 6.53 6.17
N GLU A 139 6.03 6.80 5.82
CA GLU A 139 6.45 7.99 5.06
C GLU A 139 6.11 7.95 3.55
N HIS A 140 5.77 6.79 2.99
CA HIS A 140 5.50 6.65 1.55
C HIS A 140 4.04 6.87 1.14
N SER A 141 3.14 7.16 2.09
CA SER A 141 1.79 7.64 1.77
C SER A 141 1.72 9.14 1.44
N ARG A 142 2.79 9.92 1.72
CA ARG A 142 2.74 11.39 1.74
C ARG A 142 3.38 12.11 0.54
N LEU A 143 4.08 11.42 -0.36
CA LEU A 143 4.64 12.05 -1.57
C LEU A 143 3.71 11.90 -2.79
N GLY A 144 2.41 12.16 -2.58
CA GLY A 144 1.40 12.20 -3.64
C GLY A 144 0.46 13.41 -3.61
N GLN A 145 0.50 14.26 -2.57
CA GLN A 145 -0.32 15.48 -2.49
C GLN A 145 0.44 16.64 -1.84
N SER A 146 1.28 17.32 -2.60
CA SER A 146 1.55 18.75 -2.37
C SER A 146 2.13 19.37 -3.65
N GLU A 147 1.30 19.40 -4.70
CA GLU A 147 1.41 20.49 -5.67
C GLU A 147 1.17 21.80 -4.93
N ARG A 148 2.10 22.73 -5.12
CA ARG A 148 2.16 24.05 -4.49
C ARG A 148 0.84 24.80 -4.69
N SER A 149 0.12 25.05 -3.61
CA SER A 149 -0.87 26.13 -3.61
C SER A 149 -0.12 27.46 -3.39
N PRO A 150 -0.20 28.44 -4.31
CA PRO A 150 0.45 29.73 -4.13
C PRO A 150 -0.30 30.53 -3.06
N ALA A 151 0.45 31.15 -2.14
CA ALA A 151 -0.10 32.04 -1.11
C ALA A 151 -0.93 33.18 -1.74
N PRO A 152 -2.06 33.60 -1.14
CA PRO A 152 -2.81 34.75 -1.62
C PRO A 152 -2.02 36.05 -1.38
N PRO A 153 -2.06 37.03 -2.30
CA PRO A 153 -1.37 38.30 -2.13
C PRO A 153 -2.03 39.13 -1.02
N ALA A 154 -1.22 39.59 -0.08
CA ALA A 154 -1.63 40.53 0.96
C ALA A 154 -2.11 41.84 0.34
N LYS A 155 -3.36 42.22 0.58
CA LYS A 155 -3.86 43.57 0.25
C LYS A 155 -3.26 44.56 1.25
N ARG A 156 -2.29 45.32 0.75
CA ARG A 156 -1.73 46.51 1.41
C ARG A 156 -2.82 47.59 1.40
N SER A 157 -3.37 47.90 2.57
CA SER A 157 -4.25 49.06 2.75
C SER A 157 -3.42 50.33 2.55
N ARG A 158 -3.87 51.21 1.66
CA ARG A 158 -3.31 52.55 1.44
C ARG A 158 -4.49 53.53 1.47
N GLN A 159 -4.34 54.52 2.35
CA GLN A 159 -5.16 55.71 2.60
C GLN A 159 -6.50 55.50 3.31
#